data_AF-A0A7K2P160-F1
#
_entry.id   AF-A0A7K2P160-F1
#
_cell.length_a   1.000
_cell.length_b   1.000
_cell.length_c   1.000
_cell.angle_alpha   90.00
_cell.angle_beta   90.00
_cell.angle_gamma   90.00
#
_symmetry.space_group_name_H-M   'P 1'
#
loop_
_entity.id
_entity.type
_entity.pdbx_description
1 polymer ?
#
loop_
_entity_poly.entity_id
_entity_poly.type
_entity_poly.pdbx_seq_one_letter_code
_entity_poly.pdbx_strand_id
1 'polypeptide(L)'
;GPGWRWTFVLSAVPALLCVPVALRHVPESMGAPRKEAVSTAGAGARRGVGFDVPGAVLGALALALVTYALTEARDGGTVAVAAAVGGVVAGAAFLRVERRSGDPMMPPAIFSSRQFTAVNVITLCVYAGTGGFFFLTALQLQIVVGYSALAAGAAMLPNTVLMLLFSSHAGMLAQRLGPRAPLTVGPLVCGAGMLLMLRVGPGASYVQDILPALLVMGAGMVVMVAPLTVTLLASVDASNAGLASGINNAAARAAGLVSVAALPLLVGMGPEAYRSDTAFDASFGRAMPLCAVLLAVGAGVAFGTLRRSATAPSSGARAHPRLADGTPAGVPLRPSSGRRMTTGAARSACRTKGTRHVVPVPGAEVLG
;
A
#
# COMPACT_ATOMS: atom_id res chain seq x y z
N GLY A 1 5.42 31.61 18.68
CA GLY A 1 4.93 30.93 17.45
C GLY A 1 3.44 30.66 17.57
N PRO A 2 2.73 30.31 16.48
CA PRO A 2 1.27 30.27 16.44
C PRO A 2 0.61 29.15 17.28
N GLY A 3 1.41 28.26 17.89
CA GLY A 3 0.95 27.25 18.84
C GLY A 3 0.68 25.89 18.20
N TRP A 4 0.65 24.83 19.02
CA TRP A 4 0.55 23.44 18.56
C TRP A 4 -0.71 23.18 17.71
N ARG A 5 -1.81 23.91 17.96
CA ARG A 5 -3.06 23.81 17.19
C ARG A 5 -2.88 24.00 15.68
N TRP A 6 -1.87 24.76 15.24
CA TRP A 6 -1.64 24.99 13.81
C TRP A 6 -1.09 23.78 13.05
N THR A 7 -0.55 22.76 13.72
CA THR A 7 -0.18 21.50 13.04
C THR A 7 -1.42 20.76 12.51
N PHE A 8 -2.55 20.87 13.22
CA PHE A 8 -3.84 20.33 12.77
C PHE A 8 -4.39 21.13 11.58
N VAL A 9 -4.33 22.46 11.63
CA VAL A 9 -4.74 23.33 10.51
C VAL A 9 -3.91 23.04 9.26
N LEU A 10 -2.58 22.93 9.39
CA LEU A 10 -1.67 22.60 8.30
C LEU A 10 -1.98 21.23 7.67
N SER A 11 -2.42 20.27 8.48
CA SER A 11 -2.84 18.93 8.02
C SER A 11 -4.25 18.93 7.38
N ALA A 12 -5.14 19.82 7.84
CA ALA A 12 -6.50 19.95 7.33
C ALA A 12 -6.56 20.62 5.95
N VAL A 13 -5.68 21.57 5.63
CA VAL A 13 -5.62 22.24 4.32
C VAL A 13 -5.49 21.26 3.14
N PRO A 14 -4.49 20.35 3.08
CA PRO A 14 -4.40 19.39 1.98
C PRO A 14 -5.58 18.39 1.98
N ALA A 15 -6.15 18.03 3.14
CA ALA A 15 -7.35 17.19 3.18
C ALA A 15 -8.56 17.89 2.55
N LEU A 16 -8.80 19.17 2.88
CA LEU A 16 -9.87 20.00 2.30
C LEU A 16 -9.70 20.23 0.80
N LEU A 17 -8.47 20.22 0.29
CA LEU A 17 -8.18 20.32 -1.15
C LEU A 17 -8.33 18.97 -1.86
N CYS A 18 -7.85 17.88 -1.27
CA CYS A 18 -7.87 16.55 -1.88
C CYS A 18 -9.26 15.90 -1.88
N VAL A 19 -10.08 16.09 -0.84
CA VAL A 19 -11.41 15.45 -0.75
C VAL A 19 -12.35 15.85 -1.91
N PRO A 20 -12.55 17.13 -2.25
CA PRO A 20 -13.38 17.52 -3.39
C PRO A 20 -12.82 17.06 -4.74
N VAL A 21 -11.50 17.00 -4.89
CA VAL A 21 -10.85 16.49 -6.10
C VAL A 21 -11.10 14.99 -6.23
N ALA A 22 -10.91 14.22 -5.15
CA ALA A 22 -11.17 12.79 -5.12
C ALA A 22 -12.65 12.47 -5.43
N LEU A 23 -13.59 13.12 -4.74
CA LEU A 23 -15.04 12.95 -4.96
C LEU A 23 -15.50 13.29 -6.39
N ARG A 24 -14.75 14.12 -7.12
CA ARG A 24 -15.07 14.51 -8.52
C ARG A 24 -14.37 13.67 -9.58
N HIS A 25 -13.18 13.13 -9.31
CA HIS A 25 -12.31 12.51 -10.33
C HIS A 25 -11.99 11.04 -10.08
N VAL A 26 -12.24 10.52 -8.88
CA VAL A 26 -12.14 9.09 -8.58
C VAL A 26 -13.55 8.51 -8.71
N PRO A 27 -13.92 7.92 -9.87
CA PRO A 27 -15.17 7.19 -9.95
C PRO A 27 -15.15 6.07 -8.91
N GLU A 28 -16.27 5.88 -8.20
CA GLU A 28 -16.36 4.82 -7.20
C GLU A 28 -15.97 3.49 -7.85
N SER A 29 -14.93 2.85 -7.31
CA SER A 29 -14.58 1.48 -7.65
C SER A 29 -15.57 0.52 -6.99
N MET A 30 -16.85 0.70 -7.31
CA MET A 30 -17.90 -0.29 -7.11
C MET A 30 -17.43 -1.57 -7.78
N GLY A 31 -17.03 -2.55 -6.96
CA GLY A 31 -16.39 -3.75 -7.45
C GLY A 31 -17.20 -4.38 -8.57
N ALA A 32 -16.53 -4.68 -9.70
CA ALA A 32 -17.15 -5.39 -10.81
C ALA A 32 -17.92 -6.59 -10.23
N PRO A 33 -19.22 -6.77 -10.55
CA PRO A 33 -20.05 -7.72 -9.82
C PRO A 33 -19.40 -9.09 -9.78
N ARG A 34 -19.28 -9.67 -8.58
CA ARG A 34 -18.76 -11.04 -8.35
C ARG A 34 -19.77 -12.09 -8.83
N LYS A 35 -20.22 -11.95 -10.08
CA LYS A 35 -21.08 -12.85 -10.85
C LYS A 35 -20.21 -13.53 -11.89
N GLU A 36 -19.74 -14.75 -11.59
CA GLU A 36 -19.56 -15.87 -12.55
C GLU A 36 -18.79 -17.07 -11.95
N ALA A 37 -18.06 -16.91 -10.84
CA ALA A 37 -17.23 -17.99 -10.30
C ALA A 37 -17.93 -19.02 -9.38
N VAL A 38 -19.25 -18.91 -9.12
CA VAL A 38 -20.03 -19.93 -8.38
C VAL A 38 -21.44 -20.07 -8.95
N SER A 39 -21.55 -20.73 -10.10
CA SER A 39 -22.82 -21.25 -10.61
C SER A 39 -22.88 -22.76 -10.38
N THR A 40 -23.20 -23.18 -9.13
CA THR A 40 -23.68 -24.54 -8.74
C THR A 40 -23.90 -24.68 -7.22
N ALA A 41 -24.74 -23.84 -6.61
CA ALA A 41 -25.39 -24.17 -5.33
C ALA A 41 -26.54 -23.19 -4.99
N GLY A 42 -27.72 -23.75 -4.71
CA GLY A 42 -28.68 -23.28 -3.70
C GLY A 42 -29.08 -21.78 -3.64
N ALA A 43 -30.35 -21.53 -3.93
CA ALA A 43 -31.05 -20.26 -3.69
C ALA A 43 -30.77 -19.57 -2.34
N GLY A 44 -30.86 -18.24 -2.32
CA GLY A 44 -31.35 -17.53 -1.12
C GLY A 44 -30.38 -16.69 -0.30
N ALA A 45 -29.35 -16.06 -0.88
CA ALA A 45 -28.63 -14.98 -0.19
C ALA A 45 -28.31 -13.80 -1.12
N ARG A 46 -28.93 -12.64 -0.86
CA ARG A 46 -28.50 -11.36 -1.44
C ARG A 46 -27.15 -10.98 -0.82
N ARG A 47 -26.05 -11.40 -1.44
CA ARG A 47 -24.67 -10.96 -1.07
C ARG A 47 -24.53 -9.46 -1.39
N GLY A 48 -24.97 -8.62 -0.47
CA GLY A 48 -24.66 -7.20 -0.49
C GLY A 48 -23.18 -6.99 -0.20
N VAL A 49 -22.53 -6.16 -1.01
CA VAL A 49 -21.16 -5.68 -0.75
C VAL A 49 -21.25 -4.77 0.49
N GLY A 50 -20.85 -5.28 1.65
CA GLY A 50 -21.11 -4.66 2.94
C GLY A 50 -19.81 -4.42 3.68
N PHE A 51 -19.49 -3.15 3.96
CA PHE A 51 -18.33 -2.81 4.79
C PHE A 51 -18.53 -3.35 6.22
N ASP A 52 -17.58 -4.15 6.71
CA ASP A 52 -17.63 -4.76 8.05
C ASP A 52 -17.35 -3.72 9.14
N VAL A 53 -18.34 -2.87 9.41
CA VAL A 53 -18.31 -1.88 10.50
C VAL A 53 -17.99 -2.54 11.85
N PRO A 54 -18.61 -3.68 12.25
CA PRO A 54 -18.28 -4.34 13.51
C PRO A 54 -16.80 -4.75 13.62
N GLY A 55 -16.24 -5.35 12.56
CA GLY A 55 -14.82 -5.70 12.48
C GLY A 55 -13.92 -4.46 12.57
N ALA A 56 -14.22 -3.42 11.79
CA ALA A 56 -13.46 -2.17 11.81
C ALA A 56 -13.45 -1.49 13.19
N VAL A 57 -14.60 -1.42 13.87
CA VAL A 57 -14.73 -0.85 15.22
C VAL A 57 -13.97 -1.69 16.26
N LEU A 58 -14.10 -3.01 16.22
CA LEU A 58 -13.39 -3.90 17.17
C LEU A 58 -11.87 -3.87 16.97
N GLY A 59 -11.40 -3.81 15.73
CA GLY A 59 -9.97 -3.66 15.40
C GLY A 59 -9.40 -2.33 15.89
N ALA A 60 -10.12 -1.22 15.67
CA ALA A 60 -9.74 0.10 16.17
C ALA A 60 -9.73 0.15 17.71
N LEU A 61 -10.75 -0.41 18.36
CA LEU A 61 -10.85 -0.50 19.81
C LEU A 61 -9.70 -1.34 20.41
N ALA A 62 -9.39 -2.48 19.81
CA ALA A 62 -8.29 -3.35 20.25
C ALA A 62 -6.94 -2.63 20.19
N LEU A 63 -6.64 -1.96 19.08
CA LEU A 63 -5.39 -1.21 18.92
C LEU A 63 -5.30 -0.02 19.88
N ALA A 64 -6.40 0.72 20.06
CA ALA A 64 -6.47 1.85 21.00
C ALA A 64 -6.24 1.39 22.44
N LEU A 65 -6.92 0.33 22.88
CA LEU A 65 -6.80 -0.21 24.24
C LEU A 65 -5.42 -0.82 24.52
N VAL A 66 -4.83 -1.54 23.57
CA VAL A 66 -3.45 -2.06 23.71
C VAL A 66 -2.43 -0.92 23.76
N THR A 67 -2.57 0.10 22.91
CA THR A 67 -1.66 1.26 22.92
C THR A 67 -1.78 2.04 24.22
N TYR A 68 -3.00 2.31 24.69
CA TYR A 68 -3.26 2.98 25.95
C TYR A 68 -2.72 2.19 27.16
N ALA A 69 -2.94 0.87 27.17
CA ALA A 69 -2.41 -0.01 28.21
C ALA A 69 -0.88 0.01 28.27
N LEU A 70 -0.19 0.07 27.13
CA LEU A 70 1.27 0.21 27.08
C LEU A 70 1.72 1.57 27.62
N THR A 71 1.06 2.67 27.24
CA THR A 71 1.39 4.00 27.76
C THR A 71 1.22 4.08 29.28
N GLU A 72 0.13 3.55 29.83
CA GLU A 72 -0.20 3.56 31.27
C GLU A 72 0.48 2.42 32.07
N ALA A 73 1.20 1.50 31.42
CA ALA A 73 1.79 0.32 32.08
C ALA A 73 2.84 0.66 33.15
N ARG A 74 3.33 1.90 33.22
CA ARG A 74 4.33 2.36 34.20
C ARG A 74 3.71 2.85 35.49
N ASP A 75 2.58 3.54 35.43
CA ASP A 75 1.94 4.11 36.62
C ASP A 75 1.19 3.05 37.47
N GLY A 76 1.09 1.82 36.96
CA GLY A 76 0.78 0.64 37.77
C GLY A 76 -0.65 0.62 38.29
N GLY A 77 -1.63 0.78 37.38
CA GLY A 77 -3.04 0.89 37.75
C GLY A 77 -3.93 -0.27 37.29
N THR A 78 -5.05 -0.44 37.99
CA THR A 78 -6.19 -1.26 37.52
C THR A 78 -6.68 -0.83 36.15
N VAL A 79 -6.56 0.46 35.81
CA VAL A 79 -6.88 1.04 34.50
C VAL A 79 -5.99 0.47 33.38
N ALA A 80 -4.67 0.42 33.57
CA ALA A 80 -3.74 -0.14 32.59
C ALA A 80 -4.00 -1.64 32.36
N VAL A 81 -4.26 -2.39 33.43
CA VAL A 81 -4.63 -3.82 33.35
C VAL A 81 -5.99 -4.01 32.68
N ALA A 82 -6.99 -3.20 33.01
CA ALA A 82 -8.31 -3.24 32.37
C ALA A 82 -8.24 -2.89 30.88
N ALA A 83 -7.39 -1.94 30.50
CA ALA A 83 -7.11 -1.60 29.10
C ALA A 83 -6.38 -2.75 28.38
N ALA A 84 -5.39 -3.40 29.01
CA ALA A 84 -4.70 -4.56 28.43
C ALA A 84 -5.67 -5.73 28.18
N VAL A 85 -6.46 -6.08 29.20
CA VAL A 85 -7.50 -7.13 29.12
C VAL A 85 -8.56 -6.75 28.09
N GLY A 86 -9.04 -5.51 28.11
CA GLY A 86 -10.01 -4.99 27.14
C GLY A 86 -9.50 -5.04 25.70
N GLY A 87 -8.23 -4.71 25.47
CA GLY A 87 -7.58 -4.80 24.17
C GLY A 87 -7.45 -6.23 23.65
N VAL A 88 -7.06 -7.18 24.53
CA VAL A 88 -7.03 -8.61 24.21
C VAL A 88 -8.43 -9.16 23.92
N VAL A 89 -9.44 -8.78 24.73
CA VAL A 89 -10.84 -9.18 24.53
C VAL A 89 -11.39 -8.60 23.23
N ALA A 90 -11.13 -7.32 22.93
CA ALA A 90 -11.53 -6.67 21.69
C ALA A 90 -10.85 -7.33 20.47
N GLY A 91 -9.57 -7.67 20.54
CA GLY A 91 -8.85 -8.40 19.50
C GLY A 91 -9.39 -9.83 19.29
N ALA A 92 -9.73 -10.54 20.37
CA ALA A 92 -10.36 -11.86 20.30
C ALA A 92 -11.81 -11.79 19.78
N ALA A 93 -12.54 -10.71 20.09
CA ALA A 93 -13.86 -10.43 19.54
C ALA A 93 -13.78 -10.11 18.04
N PHE A 94 -12.83 -9.25 17.64
CA PHE A 94 -12.51 -8.96 16.25
C PHE A 94 -12.28 -10.25 15.45
N LEU A 95 -11.32 -11.09 15.87
CA LEU A 95 -11.03 -12.37 15.21
C LEU A 95 -12.24 -13.33 15.15
N ARG A 96 -13.17 -13.24 16.11
CA ARG A 96 -14.40 -14.06 16.13
C ARG A 96 -15.47 -13.51 15.19
N VAL A 97 -15.62 -12.19 15.09
CA VAL A 97 -16.50 -11.53 14.13
C VAL A 97 -16.00 -11.78 12.71
N GLU A 98 -14.71 -11.54 12.45
CA GLU A 98 -14.05 -11.74 11.16
C GLU A 98 -14.23 -13.17 10.62
N ARG A 99 -14.16 -14.18 11.49
CA ARG A 99 -14.36 -15.60 11.13
C ARG A 99 -15.83 -16.00 10.93
N ARG A 100 -16.79 -15.15 11.33
CA ARG A 100 -18.24 -15.39 11.22
C ARG A 100 -18.93 -14.44 10.23
N SER A 101 -18.24 -13.38 9.81
CA SER A 101 -18.73 -12.40 8.84
C SER A 101 -18.93 -13.03 7.47
N GLY A 102 -20.00 -12.65 6.78
CA GLY A 102 -20.30 -13.13 5.42
C GLY A 102 -19.47 -12.44 4.34
N ASP A 103 -18.89 -11.27 4.65
CA ASP A 103 -18.04 -10.46 3.79
C ASP A 103 -16.89 -9.87 4.65
N PRO A 104 -15.92 -10.69 5.08
CA PRO A 104 -14.87 -10.27 6.02
C PRO A 104 -13.94 -9.21 5.44
N MET A 105 -13.61 -8.19 6.23
CA MET A 105 -12.67 -7.11 5.89
C MET A 105 -11.22 -7.61 5.70
N MET A 106 -10.86 -8.74 6.31
CA MET A 106 -9.59 -9.46 6.16
C MET A 106 -9.84 -10.97 5.93
N PRO A 107 -10.15 -11.39 4.68
CA PRO A 107 -10.33 -12.79 4.32
C PRO A 107 -9.10 -13.64 4.73
N PRO A 108 -9.23 -14.60 5.66
CA PRO A 108 -8.06 -15.31 6.22
C PRO A 108 -7.27 -16.12 5.18
N ALA A 109 -7.89 -16.43 4.03
CA ALA A 109 -7.23 -17.05 2.88
C ALA A 109 -6.04 -16.23 2.34
N ILE A 110 -6.04 -14.90 2.45
CA ILE A 110 -4.92 -14.06 1.94
C ILE A 110 -3.62 -14.31 2.71
N PHE A 111 -3.72 -14.63 4.01
CA PHE A 111 -2.58 -14.97 4.87
C PHE A 111 -2.04 -16.40 4.63
N SER A 112 -2.73 -17.24 3.84
CA SER A 112 -2.17 -18.52 3.39
C SER A 112 -0.99 -18.34 2.42
N SER A 113 -0.93 -17.18 1.73
CA SER A 113 0.25 -16.78 0.95
C SER A 113 1.42 -16.51 1.89
N ARG A 114 2.40 -17.41 1.89
CA ARG A 114 3.66 -17.25 2.64
C ARG A 114 4.37 -15.94 2.31
N GLN A 115 4.26 -15.44 1.07
CA GLN A 115 4.82 -14.14 0.69
C GLN A 115 4.05 -12.98 1.31
N PHE A 116 2.72 -12.98 1.25
CA PHE A 116 1.90 -11.92 1.85
C PHE A 116 2.15 -11.81 3.36
N THR A 117 2.14 -12.95 4.06
CA THR A 117 2.43 -13.01 5.50
C THR A 117 3.86 -12.58 5.81
N ALA A 118 4.86 -13.02 5.04
CA ALA A 118 6.24 -12.57 5.21
C ALA A 118 6.41 -11.06 5.01
N VAL A 119 5.82 -10.49 3.96
CA VAL A 119 5.89 -9.04 3.68
C VAL A 119 5.24 -8.24 4.81
N ASN A 120 4.09 -8.67 5.33
CA ASN A 120 3.47 -8.00 6.48
C ASN A 120 4.32 -8.11 7.76
N VAL A 121 5.00 -9.24 8.02
CA VAL A 121 5.96 -9.36 9.14
C VAL A 121 7.15 -8.41 8.95
N ILE A 122 7.70 -8.31 7.74
CA ILE A 122 8.77 -7.35 7.41
C ILE A 122 8.27 -5.91 7.64
N THR A 123 7.07 -5.57 7.18
CA THR A 123 6.41 -4.28 7.44
C THR A 123 6.28 -4.00 8.93
N LEU A 124 5.77 -4.94 9.73
CA LEU A 124 5.66 -4.77 11.18
C LEU A 124 7.03 -4.46 11.81
N CYS A 125 8.08 -5.21 11.47
CA CYS A 125 9.43 -4.96 11.95
C CYS A 125 9.98 -3.60 11.51
N VAL A 126 9.84 -3.25 10.23
CA VAL A 126 10.34 -2.00 9.64
C VAL A 126 9.66 -0.78 10.25
N TYR A 127 8.34 -0.75 10.33
CA TYR A 127 7.58 0.39 10.82
C TYR A 127 7.64 0.53 12.35
N ALA A 128 7.78 -0.56 13.10
CA ALA A 128 8.06 -0.48 14.53
C ALA A 128 9.46 0.08 14.78
N GLY A 129 10.51 -0.45 14.13
CA GLY A 129 11.88 0.03 14.32
C GLY A 129 12.06 1.49 13.92
N THR A 130 11.54 1.87 12.75
CA THR A 130 11.61 3.27 12.27
C THR A 130 10.71 4.21 13.07
N GLY A 131 9.48 3.81 13.43
CA GLY A 131 8.59 4.63 14.25
C GLY A 131 9.18 4.95 15.62
N GLY A 132 9.77 3.94 16.27
CA GLY A 132 10.51 4.10 17.52
C GLY A 132 11.73 5.02 17.40
N PHE A 133 12.52 4.83 16.34
CA PHE A 133 13.65 5.72 16.02
C PHE A 133 13.21 7.18 15.82
N PHE A 134 12.22 7.46 14.96
CA PHE A 134 11.79 8.84 14.69
C PHE A 134 11.25 9.54 15.95
N PHE A 135 10.48 8.82 16.77
CA PHE A 135 9.99 9.35 18.05
C PHE A 135 11.13 9.66 19.02
N LEU A 136 12.01 8.70 19.29
CA LEU A 136 13.07 8.86 20.28
C LEU A 136 14.17 9.81 19.81
N THR A 137 14.51 9.85 18.51
CA THR A 137 15.49 10.83 17.99
C THR A 137 14.95 12.25 18.06
N ALA A 138 13.66 12.47 17.77
CA ALA A 138 13.07 13.81 17.94
C ALA A 138 13.16 14.28 19.41
N LEU A 139 12.96 13.38 20.37
CA LEU A 139 13.12 13.68 21.80
C LEU A 139 14.59 13.83 22.23
N GLN A 140 15.50 12.98 21.76
CA GLN A 140 16.95 13.09 22.02
C GLN A 140 17.49 14.47 21.61
N LEU A 141 17.13 14.92 20.41
CA LEU A 141 17.53 16.23 19.91
C LEU A 141 16.97 17.37 20.77
N GLN A 142 15.75 17.23 21.31
CA GLN A 142 15.12 18.27 22.15
C GLN A 142 15.63 18.28 23.60
N ILE A 143 15.72 17.11 24.24
CA ILE A 143 16.00 16.95 25.67
C ILE A 143 17.50 16.96 25.95
N VAL A 144 18.31 16.28 25.11
CA VAL A 144 19.75 16.08 25.35
C VAL A 144 20.60 17.06 24.55
N VAL A 145 20.26 17.32 23.28
CA VAL A 145 20.99 18.27 22.43
C VAL A 145 20.44 19.71 22.55
N GLY A 146 19.27 19.90 23.15
CA GLY A 146 18.67 21.22 23.40
C GLY A 146 18.05 21.91 22.18
N TYR A 147 17.76 21.18 21.10
CA TYR A 147 17.12 21.74 19.90
C TYR A 147 15.67 22.14 20.21
N SER A 148 15.19 23.23 19.60
CA SER A 148 13.75 23.49 19.56
C SER A 148 13.02 22.39 18.79
N ALA A 149 11.73 22.17 19.08
CA ALA A 149 10.91 21.19 18.36
C ALA A 149 10.94 21.37 16.82
N LEU A 150 11.02 22.62 16.34
CA LEU A 150 11.16 22.93 14.92
C LEU A 150 12.54 22.54 14.37
N ALA A 151 13.61 22.82 15.10
CA ALA A 151 14.98 22.43 14.72
C ALA A 151 15.16 20.90 14.74
N ALA A 152 14.61 20.20 15.75
CA ALA A 152 14.62 18.74 15.80
C ALA A 152 13.86 18.12 14.61
N GLY A 153 12.68 18.64 14.26
CA GLY A 153 11.95 18.22 13.06
C GLY A 153 12.71 18.52 11.75
N ALA A 154 13.30 19.72 11.64
CA ALA A 154 14.09 20.12 10.47
C ALA A 154 15.35 19.28 10.29
N ALA A 155 16.01 18.88 11.39
CA ALA A 155 17.18 18.02 11.39
C ALA A 155 16.90 16.66 10.71
N MET A 156 15.67 16.14 10.81
CA MET A 156 15.29 14.83 10.22
C MET A 156 14.92 14.89 8.72
N LEU A 157 14.86 16.08 8.11
CA LEU A 157 14.54 16.26 6.69
C LEU A 157 15.43 15.50 5.69
N PRO A 158 16.75 15.25 5.91
CA PRO A 158 17.58 14.52 4.95
C PRO A 158 17.02 13.15 4.57
N ASN A 159 16.34 12.45 5.49
CA ASN A 159 15.69 11.18 5.19
C ASN A 159 14.58 11.34 4.13
N THR A 160 13.73 12.35 4.28
CA THR A 160 12.65 12.67 3.33
C THR A 160 13.21 13.18 2.00
N VAL A 161 14.25 14.02 2.03
CA VAL A 161 14.91 14.55 0.83
C VAL A 161 15.55 13.40 0.02
N LEU A 162 16.23 12.47 0.67
CA LEU A 162 16.76 11.25 0.01
C LEU A 162 15.63 10.42 -0.62
N MET A 163 14.53 10.19 0.11
CA MET A 163 13.37 9.48 -0.44
C MET A 163 12.79 10.18 -1.67
N LEU A 164 12.65 11.50 -1.67
CA LEU A 164 12.13 12.26 -2.81
C LEU A 164 13.08 12.22 -4.02
N LEU A 165 14.38 12.46 -3.82
CA LEU A 165 15.38 12.49 -4.89
C LEU A 165 15.56 11.12 -5.57
N PHE A 166 15.52 10.03 -4.79
CA PHE A 166 15.82 8.68 -5.27
C PHE A 166 14.58 7.78 -5.47
N SER A 167 13.36 8.28 -5.27
CA SER A 167 12.10 7.51 -5.45
C SER A 167 12.00 6.84 -6.83
N SER A 168 12.40 7.54 -7.89
CA SER A 168 12.43 7.02 -9.27
C SER A 168 13.41 5.85 -9.45
N HIS A 169 14.53 5.89 -8.72
CA HIS A 169 15.58 4.86 -8.80
C HIS A 169 15.22 3.62 -7.98
N ALA A 170 14.52 3.79 -6.85
CA ALA A 170 14.06 2.69 -6.00
C ALA A 170 13.13 1.71 -6.75
N GLY A 171 12.26 2.22 -7.63
CA GLY A 171 11.41 1.39 -8.50
C GLY A 171 12.21 0.56 -9.51
N MET A 172 13.24 1.15 -10.14
CA MET A 172 14.14 0.42 -11.04
C MET A 172 14.96 -0.65 -10.31
N LEU A 173 15.39 -0.35 -9.08
CA LEU A 173 16.15 -1.28 -8.24
C LEU A 173 15.35 -2.54 -7.91
N ALA A 174 14.05 -2.38 -7.61
CA ALA A 174 13.12 -3.48 -7.36
C ALA A 174 13.06 -4.48 -8.54
N GLN A 175 12.99 -3.97 -9.78
CA GLN A 175 12.92 -4.79 -10.98
C GLN A 175 14.25 -5.50 -11.31
N ARG A 176 15.40 -4.87 -11.00
CA ARG A 176 16.73 -5.42 -11.33
C ARG A 176 17.25 -6.44 -10.32
N LEU A 177 17.04 -6.21 -9.02
CA LEU A 177 17.60 -7.06 -7.94
C LEU A 177 16.60 -8.10 -7.40
N GLY A 178 15.33 -8.02 -7.81
CA GLY A 178 14.24 -8.76 -7.18
C GLY A 178 13.96 -8.30 -5.74
N PRO A 179 12.94 -8.87 -5.08
CA PRO A 179 12.45 -8.35 -3.80
C PRO A 179 13.37 -8.66 -2.61
N ARG A 180 14.06 -9.81 -2.64
CA ARG A 180 14.84 -10.31 -1.48
C ARG A 180 16.01 -9.39 -1.11
N ALA A 181 16.81 -8.93 -2.08
CA ALA A 181 18.04 -8.20 -1.78
C ALA A 181 17.75 -6.80 -1.18
N PRO A 182 16.88 -5.95 -1.76
CA PRO A 182 16.54 -4.65 -1.17
C PRO A 182 15.86 -4.78 0.20
N LEU A 183 14.98 -5.78 0.39
CA LEU A 183 14.30 -6.04 1.66
C LEU A 183 15.18 -6.72 2.73
N THR A 184 16.38 -7.18 2.37
CA THR A 184 17.39 -7.62 3.35
C THR A 184 18.37 -6.47 3.65
N VAL A 185 18.89 -5.81 2.62
CA VAL A 185 19.94 -4.78 2.77
C VAL A 185 19.39 -3.48 3.34
N GLY A 186 18.24 -3.00 2.86
CA GLY A 186 17.66 -1.72 3.28
C GLY A 186 17.41 -1.64 4.80
N PRO A 187 16.74 -2.62 5.44
CA PRO A 187 16.57 -2.61 6.89
C PRO A 187 17.89 -2.69 7.66
N LEU A 188 18.89 -3.46 7.18
CA LEU A 188 20.21 -3.52 7.84
C LEU A 188 20.96 -2.18 7.75
N VAL A 189 20.88 -1.49 6.61
CA VAL A 189 21.45 -0.15 6.42
C VAL A 189 20.72 0.87 7.32
N CYS A 190 19.39 0.80 7.42
CA CYS A 190 18.63 1.60 8.40
C CYS A 190 19.08 1.30 9.85
N GLY A 191 19.26 0.03 10.21
CA GLY A 191 19.76 -0.37 11.53
C GLY A 191 21.16 0.17 11.82
N ALA A 192 22.06 0.19 10.83
CA ALA A 192 23.35 0.86 10.96
C ALA A 192 23.21 2.38 11.20
N GLY A 193 22.25 3.04 10.53
CA GLY A 193 21.89 4.43 10.80
C GLY A 193 21.39 4.67 12.23
N MET A 194 20.59 3.76 12.78
CA MET A 194 20.15 3.81 14.19
C MET A 194 21.32 3.67 15.15
N LEU A 195 22.24 2.74 14.89
CA LEU A 195 23.43 2.51 15.72
C LEU A 195 24.44 3.67 15.61
N LEU A 196 24.56 4.34 14.47
CA LEU A 196 25.35 5.56 14.35
C LEU A 196 24.80 6.70 15.24
N MET A 197 23.49 6.73 15.46
CA MET A 197 22.84 7.73 16.32
C MET A 197 23.23 7.59 17.80
N LEU A 198 23.85 6.49 18.22
CA LEU A 198 24.47 6.33 19.56
C LEU A 198 25.61 7.32 19.83
N ARG A 199 26.09 8.05 18.82
CA ARG A 199 27.08 9.12 18.95
C ARG A 199 26.47 10.47 19.35
N VAL A 200 25.15 10.63 19.22
CA VAL A 200 24.45 11.91 19.44
C VAL A 200 24.11 12.05 20.92
N GLY A 201 25.03 12.62 21.68
CA GLY A 201 24.84 13.00 23.10
C GLY A 201 24.88 14.53 23.32
N PRO A 202 25.14 14.99 24.55
CA PRO A 202 25.26 16.41 24.87
C PRO A 202 26.33 17.11 24.01
N GLY A 203 25.97 18.24 23.40
CA GLY A 203 26.89 19.01 22.53
C GLY A 203 27.14 18.43 21.14
N ALA A 204 26.39 17.42 20.71
CA ALA A 204 26.55 16.78 19.39
C ALA A 204 26.48 17.75 18.21
N SER A 205 27.35 17.54 17.24
CA SER A 205 27.47 18.32 16.01
C SER A 205 26.52 17.79 14.93
N TYR A 206 25.69 18.66 14.36
CA TYR A 206 24.75 18.24 13.31
C TYR A 206 25.46 17.60 12.11
N VAL A 207 26.60 18.14 11.69
CA VAL A 207 27.31 17.68 10.49
C VAL A 207 28.09 16.39 10.73
N GLN A 208 28.59 16.17 11.94
CA GLN A 208 29.48 15.04 12.26
C GLN A 208 28.74 13.83 12.86
N ASP A 209 27.69 14.06 13.65
CA ASP A 209 27.03 13.01 14.42
C ASP A 209 25.62 12.71 13.86
N ILE A 210 24.79 13.74 13.70
CA ILE A 210 23.36 13.59 13.34
C ILE A 210 23.19 13.31 11.84
N LEU A 211 23.78 14.14 10.98
CA LEU A 211 23.60 14.09 9.53
C LEU A 211 24.09 12.75 8.94
N PRO A 212 25.28 12.19 9.28
CA PRO A 212 25.72 10.92 8.70
C PRO A 212 24.80 9.76 9.08
N ALA A 213 24.31 9.72 10.32
CA ALA A 213 23.36 8.71 10.78
C ALA A 213 22.01 8.80 10.02
N LEU A 214 21.51 10.01 9.77
CA LEU A 214 20.29 10.23 8.97
C LEU A 214 20.48 9.96 7.47
N LEU A 215 21.66 10.23 6.91
CA LEU A 215 21.96 9.89 5.51
C LEU A 215 22.02 8.37 5.31
N VAL A 216 22.65 7.64 6.24
CA VAL A 216 22.67 6.17 6.23
C VAL A 216 21.25 5.61 6.41
N MET A 217 20.47 6.13 7.35
CA MET A 217 19.05 5.78 7.51
C MET A 217 18.26 5.99 6.22
N GLY A 218 18.36 7.18 5.62
CA GLY A 218 17.64 7.54 4.40
C GLY A 218 18.04 6.69 3.19
N ALA A 219 19.31 6.32 3.07
CA ALA A 219 19.77 5.39 2.04
C ALA A 219 19.13 4.01 2.19
N GLY A 220 19.04 3.48 3.42
CA GLY A 220 18.32 2.22 3.69
C GLY A 220 16.83 2.30 3.36
N MET A 221 16.17 3.41 3.72
CA MET A 221 14.75 3.67 3.42
C MET A 221 14.49 3.72 1.91
N VAL A 222 15.33 4.45 1.16
CA VAL A 222 15.29 4.49 -0.33
C VAL A 222 15.38 3.07 -0.91
N VAL A 223 16.28 2.24 -0.38
CA VAL A 223 16.47 0.86 -0.88
C VAL A 223 15.24 -0.02 -0.61
N MET A 224 14.59 0.05 0.56
CA MET A 224 13.53 -0.91 0.91
C MET A 224 12.09 -0.47 0.62
N VAL A 225 11.75 0.82 0.72
CA VAL A 225 10.34 1.26 0.79
C VAL A 225 9.55 0.96 -0.48
N ALA A 226 10.10 1.24 -1.67
CA ALA A 226 9.41 0.93 -2.92
C ALA A 226 9.34 -0.59 -3.19
N PRO A 227 10.43 -1.38 -3.06
CA PRO A 227 10.35 -2.84 -3.14
C PRO A 227 9.37 -3.49 -2.16
N LEU A 228 9.20 -2.96 -0.95
CA LEU A 228 8.24 -3.50 0.03
C LEU A 228 6.81 -3.44 -0.50
N THR A 229 6.40 -2.28 -1.02
CA THR A 229 5.07 -2.06 -1.61
C THR A 229 4.87 -2.89 -2.88
N VAL A 230 5.88 -2.98 -3.75
CA VAL A 230 5.81 -3.82 -4.97
C VAL A 230 5.68 -5.31 -4.61
N THR A 231 6.43 -5.79 -3.61
CA THR A 231 6.40 -7.20 -3.19
C THR A 231 5.06 -7.54 -2.53
N LEU A 232 4.49 -6.62 -1.74
CA LEU A 232 3.15 -6.76 -1.18
C LEU A 232 2.11 -6.95 -2.28
N LEU A 233 2.05 -6.01 -3.24
CA LEU A 233 1.05 -6.03 -4.30
C LEU A 233 1.22 -7.24 -5.25
N ALA A 234 2.46 -7.70 -5.45
CA ALA A 234 2.76 -8.91 -6.22
C ALA A 234 2.48 -10.23 -5.47
N SER A 235 2.21 -10.19 -4.16
CA SER A 235 1.94 -11.39 -3.34
C SER A 235 0.47 -11.83 -3.31
N VAL A 236 -0.40 -11.09 -4.02
CA VAL A 236 -1.86 -11.26 -4.07
C VAL A 236 -2.38 -11.05 -5.51
N ASP A 237 -3.57 -11.57 -5.81
CA ASP A 237 -4.25 -11.27 -7.07
C ASP A 237 -4.61 -9.78 -7.19
N ALA A 238 -4.68 -9.26 -8.41
CA ALA A 238 -5.00 -7.85 -8.68
C ALA A 238 -6.34 -7.40 -8.09
N SER A 239 -7.33 -8.30 -8.00
CA SER A 239 -8.62 -8.07 -7.34
C SER A 239 -8.50 -7.83 -5.82
N ASN A 240 -7.45 -8.32 -5.19
CA ASN A 240 -7.16 -8.19 -3.77
C ASN A 240 -6.10 -7.11 -3.46
N ALA A 241 -5.62 -6.36 -4.45
CA ALA A 241 -4.55 -5.37 -4.29
C ALA A 241 -4.92 -4.23 -3.31
N GLY A 242 -6.15 -3.73 -3.37
CA GLY A 242 -6.66 -2.70 -2.44
C GLY A 242 -6.72 -3.20 -1.00
N LEU A 243 -7.25 -4.41 -0.80
CA LEU A 243 -7.28 -5.13 0.48
C LEU A 243 -5.86 -5.33 1.04
N ALA A 244 -4.93 -5.85 0.24
CA ALA A 244 -3.54 -6.07 0.64
C ALA A 244 -2.84 -4.77 1.07
N SER A 245 -3.02 -3.68 0.32
CA SER A 245 -2.52 -2.35 0.66
C SER A 245 -3.14 -1.83 1.97
N GLY A 246 -4.44 -2.04 2.18
CA GLY A 246 -5.14 -1.68 3.41
C GLY A 246 -4.59 -2.41 4.64
N ILE A 247 -4.45 -3.74 4.56
CA ILE A 247 -3.86 -4.58 5.62
C ILE A 247 -2.44 -4.12 5.95
N ASN A 248 -1.60 -3.91 4.94
CA ASN A 248 -0.22 -3.48 5.15
C ASN A 248 -0.12 -2.07 5.76
N ASN A 249 -1.01 -1.14 5.38
CA ASN A 249 -1.08 0.18 6.01
C ASN A 249 -1.56 0.08 7.46
N ALA A 250 -2.54 -0.77 7.77
CA ALA A 250 -2.98 -1.02 9.13
C ALA A 250 -1.84 -1.63 9.98
N ALA A 251 -1.13 -2.62 9.46
CA ALA A 251 0.05 -3.22 10.08
C ALA A 251 1.16 -2.18 10.33
N ALA A 252 1.50 -1.37 9.32
CA ALA A 252 2.49 -0.29 9.43
C ALA A 252 2.14 0.73 10.53
N ARG A 253 0.87 1.16 10.60
CA ARG A 253 0.39 2.11 11.62
C ARG A 253 0.37 1.48 13.01
N ALA A 254 -0.14 0.26 13.14
CA ALA A 254 -0.17 -0.47 14.41
C ALA A 254 1.25 -0.71 14.95
N ALA A 255 2.19 -1.13 14.09
CA ALA A 255 3.59 -1.33 14.46
C ALA A 255 4.27 -0.05 14.97
N GLY A 256 4.08 1.07 14.26
CA GLY A 256 4.61 2.36 14.71
C GLY A 256 4.05 2.79 16.07
N LEU A 257 2.72 2.72 16.25
CA LEU A 257 2.04 3.08 17.50
C LEU A 257 2.47 2.19 18.68
N VAL A 258 2.44 0.87 18.50
CA VAL A 258 2.85 -0.10 19.53
C VAL A 258 4.33 0.07 19.88
N SER A 259 5.19 0.34 18.90
CA SER A 259 6.62 0.60 19.16
C SER A 259 6.84 1.85 20.00
N VAL A 260 6.19 2.97 19.66
CA VAL A 260 6.29 4.23 20.42
C VAL A 260 5.77 4.08 21.85
N ALA A 261 4.71 3.30 22.07
CA ALA A 261 4.19 3.04 23.41
C ALA A 261 5.03 2.02 24.20
N ALA A 262 5.59 0.99 23.55
CA ALA A 262 6.33 -0.09 24.22
C ALA A 262 7.81 0.23 24.45
N LEU A 263 8.49 0.98 23.57
CA LEU A 263 9.94 1.21 23.68
C LEU A 263 10.37 1.91 24.98
N PRO A 264 9.70 2.99 25.46
CA PRO A 264 10.01 3.60 26.75
C PRO A 264 9.91 2.59 27.90
N LEU A 265 8.93 1.66 27.84
CA LEU A 265 8.83 0.57 28.79
C LEU A 265 10.07 -0.33 28.73
N LEU A 266 10.38 -0.84 27.53
CA LEU A 266 11.40 -1.86 27.30
C LEU A 266 12.82 -1.42 27.71
N VAL A 267 13.11 -0.11 27.65
CA VAL A 267 14.42 0.45 28.05
C VAL A 267 14.50 0.93 29.50
N GLY A 268 13.38 0.86 30.23
CA GLY A 268 13.28 1.34 31.62
C GLY A 268 13.21 2.86 31.75
N MET A 269 12.68 3.56 30.74
CA MET A 269 12.50 5.02 30.77
C MET A 269 11.38 5.38 31.76
N GLY A 270 11.74 5.95 32.91
CA GLY A 270 10.79 6.44 33.92
C GLY A 270 10.31 7.88 33.64
N PRO A 271 9.31 8.39 34.37
CA PRO A 271 8.79 9.75 34.17
C PRO A 271 9.87 10.84 34.29
N GLU A 272 10.79 10.68 35.24
CA GLU A 272 11.91 11.62 35.44
C GLU A 272 12.96 11.58 34.32
N ALA A 273 13.00 10.52 33.49
CA ALA A 273 13.89 10.46 32.35
C ALA A 273 13.53 11.52 31.29
N TYR A 274 12.28 11.97 31.21
CA TYR A 274 11.91 13.09 30.33
C TYR A 274 12.32 14.47 30.87
N ARG A 275 12.77 14.54 32.13
CA ARG A 275 13.23 15.78 32.79
C ARG A 275 14.74 15.84 32.99
N SER A 276 15.46 14.76 32.69
CA SER A 276 16.90 14.63 32.84
C SER A 276 17.52 14.17 31.53
N ASP A 277 18.38 15.02 30.97
CA ASP A 277 19.19 14.76 29.78
C ASP A 277 19.96 13.43 29.86
N THR A 278 20.70 13.21 30.95
CA THR A 278 21.52 12.01 31.18
C THR A 278 20.68 10.73 31.31
N ALA A 279 19.53 10.79 31.97
CA ALA A 279 18.62 9.65 32.08
C ALA A 279 17.90 9.34 30.75
N PHE A 280 17.56 10.37 29.96
CA PHE A 280 17.03 10.20 28.62
C PHE A 280 18.08 9.57 27.69
N ASP A 281 19.30 10.11 27.66
CA ASP A 281 20.41 9.65 26.83
C ASP A 281 20.76 8.18 27.08
N ALA A 282 20.88 7.77 28.35
CA ALA A 282 21.10 6.38 28.73
C ALA A 282 19.96 5.45 28.26
N SER A 283 18.72 5.94 28.22
CA SER A 283 17.55 5.20 27.73
C SER A 283 17.50 5.14 26.20
N PHE A 284 17.88 6.23 25.53
CA PHE A 284 18.05 6.31 24.08
C PHE A 284 19.13 5.35 23.59
N GLY A 285 20.27 5.28 24.30
CA GLY A 285 21.36 4.35 24.04
C GLY A 285 20.97 2.88 24.13
N ARG A 286 19.98 2.53 24.96
CA ARG A 286 19.37 1.19 25.03
C ARG A 286 18.31 0.95 23.95
N ALA A 287 17.63 2.00 23.49
CA ALA A 287 16.55 1.90 22.51
C ALA A 287 17.06 1.70 21.08
N MET A 288 18.11 2.41 20.66
CA MET A 288 18.60 2.31 19.29
C MET A 288 19.02 0.88 18.88
N PRO A 289 19.70 0.09 19.74
CA PRO A 289 19.95 -1.32 19.47
C PRO A 289 18.68 -2.16 19.34
N LEU A 290 17.63 -1.93 20.14
CA LEU A 290 16.35 -2.65 20.01
C LEU A 290 15.68 -2.36 18.66
N CYS A 291 15.65 -1.10 18.24
CA CYS A 291 15.14 -0.72 16.92
C CYS A 291 15.97 -1.35 15.78
N ALA A 292 17.30 -1.36 15.90
CA ALA A 292 18.20 -1.98 14.92
C ALA A 292 18.06 -3.52 14.87
N VAL A 293 17.90 -4.18 16.02
CA VAL A 293 17.60 -5.62 16.11
C VAL A 293 16.26 -5.93 15.43
N LEU A 294 15.24 -5.10 15.63
CA LEU A 294 13.94 -5.31 15.00
C LEU A 294 14.03 -5.20 13.47
N LEU A 295 14.82 -4.26 12.95
CA LEU A 295 15.15 -4.19 11.52
C LEU A 295 15.96 -5.40 11.03
N ALA A 296 16.90 -5.90 11.83
CA ALA A 296 17.66 -7.11 11.50
C ALA A 296 16.78 -8.37 11.49
N VAL A 297 15.78 -8.47 12.36
CA VAL A 297 14.73 -9.51 12.31
C VAL A 297 13.92 -9.39 11.03
N GLY A 298 13.48 -8.18 10.65
CA GLY A 298 12.81 -7.93 9.37
C GLY A 298 13.65 -8.37 8.16
N ALA A 299 14.93 -8.00 8.13
CA ALA A 299 15.89 -8.45 7.11
C ALA A 299 16.09 -9.98 7.13
N GLY A 300 16.14 -10.61 8.31
CA GLY A 300 16.23 -12.05 8.47
C GLY A 300 15.01 -12.79 7.93
N VAL A 301 13.80 -12.26 8.15
CA VAL A 301 12.56 -12.77 7.56
C VAL A 301 12.57 -12.59 6.04
N ALA A 302 12.97 -11.41 5.54
CA ALA A 302 13.11 -11.15 4.10
C ALA A 302 14.08 -12.12 3.43
N PHE A 303 15.23 -12.36 4.06
CA PHE A 303 16.21 -13.33 3.57
C PHE A 303 15.71 -14.77 3.68
N GLY A 304 15.08 -15.18 4.78
CA GLY A 304 14.60 -16.55 4.95
C GLY A 304 13.45 -16.94 4.02
N THR A 305 12.53 -16.01 3.76
CA THR A 305 11.23 -16.30 3.14
C THR A 305 11.07 -15.82 1.69
N LEU A 306 11.72 -14.72 1.30
CA LEU A 306 11.57 -14.19 -0.05
C LEU A 306 12.48 -14.95 -1.02
N ARG A 307 11.87 -15.42 -2.12
CA ARG A 307 12.58 -16.07 -3.22
C ARG A 307 13.46 -15.02 -3.92
N ARG A 308 14.65 -15.43 -4.36
CA ARG A 308 15.38 -14.67 -5.38
C ARG A 308 14.59 -14.83 -6.68
N SER A 309 13.94 -13.76 -7.13
CA SER A 309 13.44 -13.70 -8.50
C SER A 309 14.66 -13.63 -9.42
N ALA A 310 15.02 -14.77 -10.03
CA ALA A 310 15.87 -14.73 -11.21
C ALA A 310 15.13 -13.92 -12.27
N THR A 311 15.85 -13.01 -12.93
CA THR A 311 15.28 -12.02 -13.84
C THR A 311 14.58 -12.71 -15.00
N ALA A 312 13.26 -12.86 -14.93
CA ALA A 312 12.46 -13.20 -16.10
C ALA A 312 12.42 -11.94 -16.98
N PRO A 313 12.91 -11.98 -18.23
CA PRO A 313 12.68 -10.91 -19.17
C PRO A 313 11.17 -10.72 -19.35
N SER A 314 10.72 -9.48 -19.48
CA SER A 314 9.31 -9.12 -19.61
C SER A 314 8.69 -9.70 -20.88
N SER A 315 8.21 -10.94 -20.81
CA SER A 315 7.38 -11.60 -21.82
C SER A 315 5.94 -11.07 -21.75
N GLY A 316 5.79 -9.78 -22.08
CA GLY A 316 4.55 -9.03 -21.96
C GLY A 316 4.32 -7.98 -23.05
N ALA A 317 5.38 -7.52 -23.73
CA ALA A 317 5.24 -6.83 -25.00
C ALA A 317 5.04 -7.86 -26.13
N ARG A 318 3.87 -8.50 -26.17
CA ARG A 318 3.41 -9.09 -27.43
C ARG A 318 3.15 -7.92 -28.37
N ALA A 319 4.13 -7.62 -29.23
CA ALA A 319 3.87 -6.85 -30.41
C ALA A 319 2.66 -7.48 -31.11
N HIS A 320 1.59 -6.71 -31.30
CA HIS A 320 0.56 -7.11 -32.25
C HIS A 320 1.29 -7.38 -33.57
N PRO A 321 1.12 -8.57 -34.19
CA PRO A 321 1.60 -8.74 -35.55
C PRO A 321 0.89 -7.68 -36.38
N ARG A 322 1.66 -6.74 -36.95
CA ARG A 322 1.12 -5.83 -37.95
C ARG A 322 0.63 -6.71 -39.08
N LEU A 323 -0.69 -6.77 -39.26
CA LEU A 323 -1.28 -7.26 -40.50
C LEU A 323 -0.72 -6.38 -41.62
N ALA A 324 0.16 -6.96 -42.42
CA ALA A 324 0.60 -6.36 -43.66
C ALA A 324 -0.52 -6.58 -44.68
N ASP A 325 -1.28 -5.53 -44.97
CA ASP A 325 -2.06 -5.35 -46.19
C ASP A 325 -2.46 -3.87 -46.30
N GLY A 326 -2.31 -3.27 -47.48
CA GLY A 326 -2.75 -1.89 -47.75
C GLY A 326 -1.66 -0.93 -48.24
N THR A 327 -1.43 -0.95 -49.56
CA THR A 327 -0.62 -0.02 -50.37
C THR A 327 -0.91 1.48 -50.07
N PRO A 328 0.09 2.40 -50.14
CA PRO A 328 -0.08 3.80 -49.75
C PRO A 328 -1.09 4.60 -50.60
N ALA A 329 -1.74 5.55 -49.95
CA ALA A 329 -2.70 6.46 -50.57
C ALA A 329 -2.02 7.48 -51.51
N GLY A 330 -2.42 7.46 -52.78
CA GLY A 330 -2.23 8.57 -53.72
C GLY A 330 -3.55 9.32 -53.95
N VAL A 331 -3.50 10.65 -53.88
CA VAL A 331 -4.58 11.62 -54.18
C VAL A 331 -3.88 12.74 -54.98
N PRO A 332 -4.42 13.37 -56.06
CA PRO A 332 -5.83 13.68 -56.38
C PRO A 332 -6.27 13.10 -57.78
N LEU A 333 -7.33 13.47 -58.52
CA LEU A 333 -8.28 14.60 -58.61
C LEU A 333 -9.74 14.15 -58.90
N ARG A 334 -10.67 15.11 -59.02
CA ARG A 334 -12.03 15.00 -59.62
C ARG A 334 -12.00 15.40 -61.11
N PRO A 335 -12.90 14.90 -61.99
CA PRO A 335 -14.29 15.39 -62.16
C PRO A 335 -15.32 14.25 -62.42
N SER A 336 -16.63 14.42 -62.55
CA SER A 336 -17.59 15.52 -62.30
C SER A 336 -18.99 14.90 -62.06
N SER A 337 -19.93 15.67 -61.50
CA SER A 337 -21.30 15.21 -61.20
C SER A 337 -22.19 15.13 -62.45
N GLY A 338 -22.49 13.92 -62.92
CA GLY A 338 -23.43 13.67 -64.02
C GLY A 338 -24.89 13.53 -63.56
N ARG A 339 -25.55 14.62 -63.17
CA ARG A 339 -27.01 14.62 -62.89
C ARG A 339 -27.76 15.28 -64.05
N ARG A 340 -28.30 14.48 -64.97
CA ARG A 340 -29.35 14.92 -65.92
C ARG A 340 -30.49 13.92 -65.96
N MET A 341 -31.67 14.40 -65.57
CA MET A 341 -32.95 13.74 -65.85
C MET A 341 -33.21 13.74 -67.36
N THR A 342 -34.00 12.77 -67.79
CA THR A 342 -34.40 12.51 -69.16
C THR A 342 -35.44 13.50 -69.69
N THR A 343 -35.32 13.88 -70.96
CA THR A 343 -36.43 14.40 -71.77
C THR A 343 -36.48 13.69 -73.12
N GLY A 344 -37.64 13.09 -73.44
CA GLY A 344 -38.11 12.92 -74.82
C GLY A 344 -37.74 11.63 -75.57
N ALA A 345 -38.77 10.81 -75.81
CA ALA A 345 -38.91 9.85 -76.94
C ALA A 345 -37.88 8.69 -77.02
N ALA A 346 -38.10 7.58 -77.76
CA ALA A 346 -39.20 7.23 -78.68
C ALA A 346 -39.60 5.74 -78.54
N ARG A 347 -40.53 5.30 -79.40
CA ARG A 347 -41.18 3.97 -79.41
C ARG A 347 -40.35 2.88 -80.12
N SER A 348 -40.82 1.62 -80.01
CA SER A 348 -40.56 0.49 -80.94
C SER A 348 -39.21 -0.25 -80.77
N ALA A 349 -39.05 -1.57 -81.00
CA ALA A 349 -39.91 -2.77 -80.93
C ALA A 349 -39.03 -4.02 -81.14
N CYS A 350 -39.48 -5.22 -80.73
CA CYS A 350 -38.87 -6.55 -81.02
C CYS A 350 -37.43 -6.78 -80.45
N ARG A 351 -36.94 -8.02 -80.24
CA ARG A 351 -37.37 -9.35 -80.69
C ARG A 351 -36.92 -10.49 -79.73
N THR A 352 -37.84 -11.44 -79.48
CA THR A 352 -37.68 -12.88 -79.13
C THR A 352 -36.31 -13.55 -78.88
N LYS A 353 -36.21 -14.31 -77.76
CA LYS A 353 -35.88 -15.77 -77.62
C LYS A 353 -35.61 -16.07 -76.12
N GLY A 354 -35.94 -17.21 -75.52
CA GLY A 354 -36.62 -18.44 -75.96
C GLY A 354 -37.13 -19.25 -74.75
N THR A 355 -37.94 -20.29 -75.00
CA THR A 355 -38.80 -20.99 -74.01
C THR A 355 -38.17 -22.20 -73.31
N ARG A 356 -38.75 -22.65 -72.17
CA ARG A 356 -39.49 -23.94 -72.03
C ARG A 356 -40.04 -24.26 -70.61
N HIS A 357 -41.34 -24.64 -70.57
CA HIS A 357 -42.12 -25.49 -69.62
C HIS A 357 -42.11 -25.20 -68.09
N VAL A 358 -43.23 -24.86 -67.39
CA VAL A 358 -44.51 -25.59 -67.11
C VAL A 358 -44.30 -26.73 -66.07
N VAL A 359 -44.64 -26.63 -64.76
CA VAL A 359 -45.94 -26.40 -64.02
C VAL A 359 -46.84 -27.68 -64.03
N PRO A 360 -47.56 -28.13 -62.95
CA PRO A 360 -47.94 -27.49 -61.66
C PRO A 360 -47.71 -28.31 -60.35
N VAL A 361 -48.13 -27.74 -59.21
CA VAL A 361 -48.52 -28.42 -57.94
C VAL A 361 -50.02 -28.17 -57.70
N PRO A 362 -50.84 -29.21 -57.41
CA PRO A 362 -51.65 -29.26 -56.17
C PRO A 362 -51.75 -30.72 -55.62
N GLY A 363 -52.22 -31.03 -54.41
CA GLY A 363 -52.81 -30.28 -53.29
C GLY A 363 -53.54 -31.28 -52.35
N ALA A 364 -54.13 -30.83 -51.23
CA ALA A 364 -55.11 -31.55 -50.38
C ALA A 364 -54.69 -32.94 -49.79
N GLU A 365 -54.42 -33.07 -48.48
CA GLU A 365 -55.38 -33.22 -47.36
C GLU A 365 -55.73 -34.68 -46.96
N VAL A 366 -55.50 -34.97 -45.68
CA VAL A 366 -56.37 -35.74 -44.75
C VAL A 366 -56.44 -37.29 -44.84
N LEU A 367 -55.89 -37.89 -43.79
CA LEU A 367 -56.23 -39.16 -43.11
C LEU A 367 -56.14 -40.52 -43.84
N GLY A 368 -55.23 -41.35 -43.30
CA GLY A 368 -55.22 -42.81 -43.29
C GLY A 368 -54.45 -43.28 -42.07
#